data_AF-A0A498QI49-F1
#
_entry.id   AF-A0A498QI49-F1
#
_cell.length_a   1.000
_cell.length_b   1.000
_cell.length_c   1.000
_cell.angle_alpha   90.00
_cell.angle_beta   90.00
_cell.angle_gamma   90.00
#
_symmetry.space_group_name_H-M   'P 1'
#
loop_
_entity.id
_entity.type
_entity.pdbx_description
1 polymer ?
#
loop_
_entity_poly.entity_id
_entity_poly.type
_entity_poly.pdbx_seq_one_letter_code
_entity_poly.pdbx_strand_id
1 'polypeptide(L)'
;MRAVNTAFTPAIIDFEIYLLMTMKLRISMSRKQAQLAAKLAEHRLSIDDAECIHKRVAEALGDEASYLGNMKNLLWVVNQAAPSLKFSSVLWPGFDFNAVTDEDGLIESARY
;
A
#
# COMPACT_ATOMS: atom_id res chain seq x y z
N MET A 1 5.96 23.65 13.08
CA MET A 1 5.38 22.54 12.29
C MET A 1 6.01 21.25 12.81
N ARG A 2 5.26 20.41 13.53
CA ARG A 2 5.79 19.13 14.04
C ARG A 2 5.99 18.21 12.84
N ALA A 3 7.21 17.70 12.66
CA ALA A 3 7.43 16.56 11.78
C ALA A 3 6.49 15.45 12.24
N VAL A 4 5.59 15.01 11.34
CA VAL A 4 4.90 13.74 11.51
C VAL A 4 6.01 12.70 11.44
N ASN A 5 6.48 12.26 12.60
CA ASN A 5 7.24 11.02 12.69
C ASN A 5 6.26 9.92 12.28
N THR A 6 6.24 9.62 10.98
CA THR A 6 5.56 8.45 10.43
C THR A 6 6.30 7.25 11.01
N ALA A 7 5.92 6.84 12.21
CA ALA A 7 6.36 5.59 12.77
C ALA A 7 6.06 4.53 11.71
N PHE A 8 7.09 3.78 11.29
CA PHE A 8 6.95 2.67 10.36
C PHE A 8 5.94 1.69 10.95
N THR A 9 4.69 1.75 10.48
CA THR A 9 3.69 0.78 10.86
C THR A 9 3.87 -0.42 9.94
N PRO A 10 3.89 -1.66 10.47
CA PRO A 10 3.85 -2.87 9.65
C PRO A 10 2.75 -2.84 8.57
N ALA A 11 1.65 -2.15 8.84
CA ALA A 11 0.55 -1.94 7.90
C ALA A 11 0.92 -1.19 6.62
N ILE A 12 1.85 -0.21 6.67
CA ILE A 12 2.31 0.48 5.46
C ILE A 12 3.05 -0.52 4.57
N ILE A 13 4.02 -1.24 5.12
CA ILE A 13 4.79 -2.25 4.38
C ILE A 13 3.86 -3.30 3.76
N ASP A 14 2.91 -3.82 4.54
CA ASP A 14 1.91 -4.77 4.07
C ASP A 14 1.09 -4.24 2.89
N PHE A 15 0.65 -2.98 2.96
CA PHE A 15 -0.09 -2.33 1.89
C PHE A 15 0.75 -2.11 0.64
N GLU A 16 2.01 -1.68 0.78
CA GLU A 16 2.90 -1.52 -0.37
C GLU A 16 3.23 -2.86 -1.05
N ILE A 17 3.35 -3.94 -0.27
CA ILE A 17 3.48 -5.31 -0.81
C ILE A 17 2.21 -5.72 -1.54
N TYR A 18 1.03 -5.43 -1.00
CA TYR A 18 -0.24 -5.67 -1.68
C TYR A 18 -0.25 -4.99 -3.06
N LEU A 19 0.10 -3.70 -3.14
CA LEU A 19 0.14 -2.98 -4.42
C LEU A 19 1.17 -3.57 -5.39
N LEU A 20 2.36 -3.95 -4.89
CA LEU A 20 3.38 -4.61 -5.69
C LEU A 20 2.89 -5.94 -6.28
N MET A 21 2.20 -6.73 -5.46
CA MET A 21 1.72 -8.07 -5.83
C MET A 21 0.51 -8.01 -6.75
N THR A 22 -0.33 -6.98 -6.68
CA THR A 22 -1.36 -6.69 -7.69
C THR A 22 -0.74 -6.52 -9.09
N MET A 23 0.50 -6.03 -9.18
CA MET A 23 1.23 -5.88 -10.45
C MET A 23 2.02 -7.13 -10.87
N LYS A 24 2.01 -8.23 -10.10
CA LYS A 24 2.84 -9.42 -10.33
C LYS A 24 2.71 -9.98 -11.75
N LEU A 25 1.51 -10.02 -12.31
CA LEU A 25 1.27 -10.49 -13.68
C LEU A 25 2.05 -9.65 -14.72
N ARG A 26 1.99 -8.31 -14.61
CA ARG A 26 2.70 -7.39 -15.51
C ARG A 26 4.23 -7.51 -15.34
N ILE A 27 4.69 -7.67 -14.11
CA ILE A 27 6.11 -7.90 -13.77
C ILE A 27 6.61 -9.20 -14.42
N SER A 28 5.79 -10.26 -14.36
CA SER A 28 6.09 -11.55 -14.97
C SER A 28 6.23 -11.45 -16.49
N MET A 29 5.29 -10.80 -17.16
CA MET A 29 5.35 -10.58 -18.61
C MET A 29 6.55 -9.73 -19.03
N SER A 30 7.02 -8.84 -18.15
CA SER A 30 8.19 -7.99 -18.37
C SER A 30 9.53 -8.67 -18.00
N ARG A 31 9.52 -9.96 -17.63
CA ARG A 31 10.71 -10.73 -17.17
C ARG A 31 11.43 -10.10 -15.97
N LYS A 32 10.72 -9.36 -15.12
CA LYS A 32 11.26 -8.68 -13.92
C LYS A 32 11.08 -9.48 -12.63
N GLN A 33 10.84 -10.79 -12.72
CA GLN A 33 10.58 -11.65 -11.55
C GLN A 33 11.76 -11.67 -10.57
N ALA A 34 13.00 -11.70 -11.07
CA ALA A 34 14.19 -11.63 -10.23
C ALA A 34 14.31 -10.29 -9.48
N GLN A 35 13.89 -9.18 -10.11
CA GLN A 35 13.87 -7.86 -9.47
C GLN A 35 12.79 -7.80 -8.38
N LEU A 36 11.63 -8.40 -8.62
CA LEU A 36 10.59 -8.55 -7.60
C LEU A 36 11.08 -9.34 -6.39
N ALA A 37 11.69 -10.52 -6.62
CA ALA A 37 12.22 -11.35 -5.55
C ALA A 37 13.33 -10.64 -4.77
N ALA A 38 14.25 -9.96 -5.46
CA ALA A 38 15.29 -9.16 -4.82
C ALA A 38 14.69 -8.05 -3.95
N LYS A 39 13.65 -7.37 -4.46
CA LYS A 39 13.00 -6.29 -3.72
C LYS A 39 12.33 -6.78 -2.44
N LEU A 40 11.64 -7.92 -2.49
CA LEU A 40 11.06 -8.53 -1.29
C LEU A 40 12.14 -9.00 -0.30
N ALA A 41 13.25 -9.54 -0.81
CA ALA A 41 14.37 -10.00 0.01
C ALA A 41 15.06 -8.87 0.78
N GLU A 42 15.11 -7.63 0.25
CA GLU A 42 15.57 -6.44 1.00
C GLU A 42 14.79 -6.24 2.32
N HIS A 43 13.53 -6.68 2.35
CA HIS A 43 12.64 -6.63 3.50
C HIS A 43 12.47 -7.99 4.19
N ARG A 44 13.36 -8.96 3.89
CA ARG A 44 13.37 -10.33 4.44
C ARG A 44 12.09 -11.14 4.15
N LEU A 45 11.45 -10.85 3.01
CA LEU A 45 10.24 -11.54 2.57
C LEU A 45 10.54 -12.42 1.36
N SER A 46 9.91 -13.60 1.34
CA SER A 46 9.81 -14.43 0.16
C SER A 46 8.62 -14.02 -0.73
N ILE A 47 8.54 -14.61 -1.92
CA ILE A 47 7.35 -14.46 -2.79
C ILE A 47 6.11 -15.03 -2.10
N ASP A 48 6.24 -16.14 -1.39
CA ASP A 48 5.12 -16.80 -0.70
C ASP A 48 4.62 -15.94 0.46
N ASP A 49 5.52 -15.30 1.21
CA ASP A 49 5.15 -14.33 2.25
C ASP A 49 4.38 -13.15 1.65
N ALA A 50 4.86 -12.63 0.51
CA ALA A 50 4.20 -11.53 -0.19
C ALA A 50 2.82 -11.91 -0.73
N GLU A 51 2.63 -13.16 -1.17
CA GLU A 51 1.30 -13.67 -1.57
C GLU A 51 0.35 -13.80 -0.38
N CYS A 52 0.85 -14.25 0.76
CA CYS A 52 0.07 -14.32 2.00
C CYS A 52 -0.38 -12.93 2.45
N ILE A 53 0.54 -11.95 2.44
CA ILE A 53 0.25 -10.55 2.75
C ILE A 53 -0.77 -9.99 1.76
N HIS A 54 -0.58 -10.22 0.45
CA HIS A 54 -1.51 -9.75 -0.57
C HIS A 54 -2.94 -10.27 -0.33
N LYS A 55 -3.11 -11.55 -0.01
CA LYS A 55 -4.44 -12.12 0.32
C LYS A 55 -5.03 -11.48 1.57
N ARG A 56 -4.26 -11.39 2.66
CA ARG A 56 -4.70 -10.80 3.93
C ARG A 56 -5.14 -9.34 3.75
N VAL A 57 -4.37 -8.56 3.00
CA VAL A 57 -4.68 -7.14 2.75
C VAL A 57 -5.88 -7.02 1.82
N ALA A 58 -5.99 -7.84 0.77
CA ALA A 58 -7.17 -7.84 -0.09
C ALA A 58 -8.46 -8.16 0.68
N GLU A 59 -8.42 -9.15 1.59
CA GLU A 59 -9.53 -9.49 2.48
C GLU A 59 -9.87 -8.33 3.43
N ALA A 60 -8.86 -7.65 3.98
CA ALA A 60 -9.06 -6.51 4.87
C ALA A 60 -9.63 -5.27 4.14
N LEU A 61 -9.24 -5.04 2.88
CA LEU A 61 -9.74 -3.93 2.07
C LEU A 61 -11.19 -4.19 1.60
N GLY A 62 -11.55 -5.45 1.34
CA GLY A 62 -12.90 -5.83 0.99
C GLY A 62 -13.30 -5.35 -0.42
N ASP A 63 -14.59 -5.09 -0.59
CA ASP A 63 -15.14 -4.61 -1.87
C ASP A 63 -14.90 -3.11 -2.09
N GLU A 64 -15.20 -2.64 -3.31
CA GLU A 64 -15.00 -1.25 -3.72
C GLU A 64 -15.75 -0.26 -2.82
N ALA A 65 -16.95 -0.62 -2.34
CA ALA A 65 -17.75 0.24 -1.46
C ALA A 65 -17.09 0.45 -0.08
N SER A 66 -16.36 -0.55 0.42
CA SER A 66 -15.69 -0.50 1.72
C SER A 66 -14.21 -0.13 1.63
N TYR A 67 -13.63 -0.20 0.42
CA TYR A 67 -12.19 -0.12 0.16
C TYR A 67 -11.51 1.08 0.81
N LEU A 68 -12.06 2.28 0.65
CA LEU A 68 -11.45 3.50 1.20
C LEU A 68 -11.46 3.48 2.73
N GLY A 69 -12.60 3.22 3.34
CA GLY A 69 -12.74 3.21 4.81
C GLY A 69 -11.79 2.18 5.43
N ASN A 70 -11.74 1.00 4.82
CA ASN A 70 -10.85 -0.08 5.24
C ASN A 70 -9.37 0.28 5.01
N MET A 71 -9.02 0.93 3.90
CA MET A 71 -7.65 1.40 3.65
C MET A 71 -7.20 2.45 4.69
N LYS A 72 -8.05 3.42 5.03
CA LYS A 72 -7.77 4.41 6.07
C LYS A 72 -7.58 3.76 7.45
N ASN A 73 -8.41 2.76 7.77
CA ASN A 73 -8.32 1.98 9.00
C ASN A 73 -7.05 1.14 9.06
N LEU A 74 -6.74 0.40 7.98
CA LEU A 74 -5.55 -0.42 7.85
C LEU A 74 -4.28 0.42 8.08
N LEU A 75 -4.22 1.60 7.48
CA LEU A 75 -3.05 2.48 7.53
C LEU A 75 -3.02 3.37 8.78
N TRP A 76 -3.96 3.19 9.71
CA TRP A 76 -4.07 3.92 10.98
C TRP A 76 -3.94 5.45 10.82
N VAL A 77 -4.63 6.03 9.84
CA VAL A 77 -4.63 7.49 9.71
C VAL A 77 -5.50 8.08 10.81
N VAL A 78 -4.85 8.81 11.72
CA VAL A 78 -5.41 9.46 12.93
C VAL A 78 -6.48 10.52 12.61
N ASN A 79 -6.89 10.68 11.35
CA ASN A 79 -7.99 11.53 10.95
C ASN A 79 -8.79 10.89 9.80
N GLN A 80 -9.73 10.00 10.15
CA GLN A 80 -10.59 9.34 9.15
C GLN A 80 -11.42 10.34 8.32
N ALA A 81 -11.67 11.55 8.87
CA ALA A 81 -12.35 12.65 8.20
C ALA A 81 -11.46 13.45 7.24
N ALA A 82 -10.15 13.16 7.15
CA ALA A 82 -9.30 13.81 6.16
C ALA A 82 -9.69 13.38 4.74
N PRO A 83 -9.80 14.33 3.79
CA PRO A 83 -10.10 14.03 2.38
C PRO A 83 -8.88 13.44 1.63
N SER A 84 -7.77 13.20 2.32
CA SER A 84 -6.57 12.60 1.74
C SER A 84 -5.82 11.71 2.72
N LEU A 85 -5.13 10.74 2.14
CA LEU A 85 -4.21 9.80 2.79
C LEU A 85 -2.84 9.98 2.15
N LYS A 86 -1.83 10.34 2.94
CA LYS A 86 -0.45 10.50 2.47
C LYS A 86 0.54 9.80 3.38
N PHE A 87 1.46 9.03 2.80
CA PHE A 87 2.62 8.49 3.50
C PHE A 87 3.83 8.37 2.58
N SER A 88 5.03 8.41 3.14
CA SER A 88 6.27 8.17 2.39
C SER A 88 6.54 6.68 2.25
N SER A 89 6.90 6.24 1.05
CA SER A 89 7.11 4.84 0.73
C SER A 89 8.29 4.23 1.48
N VAL A 90 8.13 2.99 1.93
CA VAL A 90 9.17 2.22 2.62
C VAL A 90 9.89 1.32 1.63
N LEU A 91 9.13 0.66 0.73
CA LEU A 91 9.67 -0.13 -0.36
C LEU A 91 10.44 0.76 -1.35
N TRP A 92 9.97 1.98 -1.65
CA TRP A 92 10.67 2.89 -2.57
C TRP A 92 10.99 4.24 -1.92
N PRO A 93 12.10 4.33 -1.16
CA PRO A 93 12.51 5.58 -0.54
C PRO A 93 12.58 6.74 -1.55
N GLY A 94 11.96 7.86 -1.21
CA GLY A 94 11.87 9.05 -2.08
C GLY A 94 10.58 9.16 -2.89
N PHE A 95 9.70 8.15 -2.85
CA PHE A 95 8.34 8.22 -3.39
C PHE A 95 7.33 8.43 -2.27
N ASP A 96 6.26 9.19 -2.57
CA ASP A 96 5.19 9.46 -1.62
C ASP A 96 3.88 8.91 -2.18
N PHE A 97 3.23 8.02 -1.42
CA PHE A 97 1.87 7.64 -1.74
C PHE A 97 0.91 8.77 -1.35
N ASN A 98 0.01 9.12 -2.25
CA ASN A 98 -1.05 10.08 -2.01
C ASN A 98 -2.35 9.59 -2.64
N ALA A 99 -3.37 9.38 -1.80
CA ALA A 99 -4.75 9.15 -2.23
C ALA A 99 -5.63 10.33 -1.82
N VAL A 100 -6.44 10.82 -2.75
CA VAL A 100 -7.40 11.92 -2.57
C VAL A 100 -8.80 11.38 -2.81
N THR A 101 -9.74 11.85 -2.00
CA THR A 101 -11.14 11.48 -2.10
C THR A 101 -11.99 12.61 -2.67
N ASP A 102 -13.04 12.27 -3.39
CA ASP A 102 -14.05 13.24 -3.85
C ASP A 102 -15.02 13.65 -2.71
N GLU A 103 -16.03 14.45 -3.05
CA GLU A 103 -17.06 14.94 -2.13
C GLU A 103 -17.95 13.81 -1.55
N ASP A 104 -18.07 12.69 -2.27
CA ASP A 104 -18.82 11.51 -1.86
C ASP A 104 -17.97 10.54 -1.01
N GLY A 105 -16.69 10.87 -0.82
CA GLY A 105 -15.75 10.05 -0.08
C GLY A 105 -15.34 8.78 -0.84
N LEU A 106 -15.33 8.80 -2.17
CA LEU A 106 -14.72 7.77 -3.00
C LEU A 106 -13.28 8.16 -3.37
N ILE A 107 -12.44 7.20 -3.76
CA ILE A 107 -11.09 7.51 -4.23
C ILE A 107 -11.19 8.18 -5.61
N GLU A 108 -10.92 9.47 -5.64
CA GLU A 108 -10.82 10.24 -6.89
C GLU A 108 -9.48 9.98 -7.59
N SER A 109 -8.40 9.93 -6.81
CA SER A 109 -7.07 9.66 -7.34
C SER A 109 -6.15 8.99 -6.31
N ALA A 110 -5.29 8.10 -6.78
CA ALA A 110 -4.21 7.51 -6.00
C ALA A 110 -2.93 7.47 -6.83
N ARG A 111 -1.82 7.96 -6.27
CA ARG A 111 -0.52 8.04 -6.96
C ARG A 111 0.65 7.77 -6.03
N TYR A 112 1.73 7.28 -6.61
CA TYR A 112 3.08 7.23 -6.05
C TYR A 112 3.99 8.26 -6.72
#